data_AF-A0A920TPR2-F1
#
_entry.id   AF-A0A920TPR2-F1
#
_cell.length_a   1.000
_cell.length_b   1.000
_cell.length_c   1.000
_cell.angle_alpha   90.00
_cell.angle_beta   90.00
_cell.angle_gamma   90.00
#
_symmetry.space_group_name_H-M   'P 1'
#
loop_
_entity.id
_entity.type
_entity.pdbx_description
1 polymer ?
#
loop_
_entity_poly.entity_id
_entity_poly.type
_entity_poly.pdbx_seq_one_letter_code
_entity_poly.pdbx_strand_id
1 'polypeptide(L)'
;MKRYTNKTNFTNQGKKAIFKRLAESELFEQYLDKKFLGTKRYGVEGGESMIPGIEQIVKQSCLADVENIFFGTAHRGRLTLLATVLGMPYRGILSKFQGNLNDPNEVLGSGDVKYHLGVSSDREFNGKKIHLSLTPNPSHLEAVDPVLVGKVRAKQTLLKDKLNNKVFGY
;
A
#
# COMPACT_ATOMS: atom_id res chain seq x y z
N MET A 1 27.64 -25.10 -21.10
CA MET A 1 27.16 -25.07 -19.70
C MET A 1 26.21 -23.88 -19.53
N LYS A 2 24.89 -24.07 -19.50
CA LYS A 2 23.91 -22.97 -19.38
C LYS A 2 24.01 -22.36 -17.98
N ARG A 3 24.44 -21.10 -17.87
CA ARG A 3 24.37 -20.32 -16.62
C ARG A 3 22.89 -20.11 -16.27
N TYR A 4 22.47 -20.56 -15.09
CA TYR A 4 21.20 -20.15 -14.50
C TYR A 4 21.24 -18.64 -14.26
N THR A 5 20.47 -17.87 -15.05
CA THR A 5 20.42 -16.40 -15.02
C THR A 5 19.51 -15.83 -13.92
N ASN A 6 18.96 -16.67 -13.05
CA ASN A 6 18.02 -16.26 -12.00
C ASN A 6 18.72 -15.92 -10.66
N LYS A 7 19.75 -15.06 -10.69
CA LYS A 7 20.38 -14.53 -9.47
C LYS A 7 20.44 -13.01 -9.56
N THR A 8 19.52 -12.35 -8.86
CA THR A 8 19.56 -10.91 -8.62
C THR A 8 20.60 -10.59 -7.55
N ASN A 9 21.64 -9.84 -7.93
CA ASN A 9 22.68 -9.41 -7.00
C ASN A 9 22.26 -8.13 -6.28
N PHE A 10 21.68 -8.27 -5.08
CA PHE A 10 21.41 -7.13 -4.21
C PHE A 10 22.68 -6.66 -3.49
N THR A 11 22.85 -5.34 -3.40
CA THR A 11 23.87 -4.74 -2.53
C THR A 11 23.61 -5.11 -1.07
N ASN A 12 24.64 -5.04 -0.22
CA ASN A 12 24.49 -5.28 1.22
C ASN A 12 23.46 -4.33 1.86
N GLN A 13 23.40 -3.07 1.40
CA GLN A 13 22.37 -2.12 1.82
C GLN A 13 20.98 -2.52 1.34
N GLY A 14 20.84 -2.99 0.10
CA GLY A 14 19.57 -3.50 -0.44
C GLY A 14 19.03 -4.68 0.36
N LYS A 15 19.89 -5.64 0.71
CA LYS A 15 19.51 -6.78 1.57
C LYS A 15 19.03 -6.32 2.95
N LYS A 16 19.73 -5.38 3.58
CA LYS A 16 19.33 -4.80 4.88
C LYS A 16 18.00 -4.05 4.77
N ALA A 17 17.76 -3.32 3.68
CA ALA A 17 16.50 -2.61 3.46
C ALA A 17 15.31 -3.58 3.29
N ILE A 18 15.50 -4.66 2.51
CA ILE A 18 14.49 -5.72 2.36
C ILE A 18 14.19 -6.37 3.71
N PHE A 19 15.23 -6.77 4.45
CA PHE A 19 15.06 -7.36 5.78
C PHE A 19 14.33 -6.42 6.74
N LYS A 20 14.68 -5.13 6.74
CA LYS A 20 14.00 -4.13 7.57
C LYS A 20 12.51 -4.07 7.28
N ARG A 21 12.10 -4.11 6.00
CA ARG A 21 10.68 -4.09 5.62
C ARG A 21 9.94 -5.37 6.00
N LEU A 22 10.59 -6.53 5.88
CA LEU A 22 10.04 -7.79 6.39
C LEU A 22 9.82 -7.71 7.90
N ALA A 23 10.84 -7.28 8.65
CA ALA A 23 10.76 -7.17 10.11
C ALA A 23 9.70 -6.17 10.56
N GLU A 24 9.60 -5.00 9.91
CA GLU A 24 8.54 -4.01 10.19
C GLU A 24 7.14 -4.60 9.97
N SER A 25 6.96 -5.37 8.90
CA SER A 25 5.67 -6.00 8.58
C SER A 25 5.27 -7.03 9.61
N GLU A 26 6.20 -7.94 9.95
CA GLU A 26 5.99 -9.00 10.95
C GLU A 26 5.71 -8.41 12.33
N LEU A 27 6.54 -7.47 12.79
CA LEU A 27 6.38 -6.86 14.11
C LEU A 27 5.08 -6.07 14.24
N PHE A 28 4.61 -5.45 13.14
CA PHE A 28 3.34 -4.76 13.13
C PHE A 28 2.16 -5.73 13.28
N GLU A 29 2.16 -6.86 12.57
CA GLU A 29 1.13 -7.89 12.70
C GLU A 29 1.14 -8.51 14.11
N GLN A 30 2.31 -8.87 14.64
CA GLN A 30 2.47 -9.37 16.01
C GLN A 30 1.95 -8.38 17.05
N TYR A 31 2.20 -7.08 16.84
CA TYR A 31 1.68 -6.03 17.73
C TYR A 31 0.15 -5.99 17.70
N LEU A 32 -0.46 -6.00 16.51
CA LEU A 32 -1.92 -6.00 16.37
C LEU A 32 -2.54 -7.24 17.03
N ASP A 33 -1.93 -8.40 16.84
CA ASP A 33 -2.37 -9.67 17.42
C ASP A 33 -2.36 -9.63 18.95
N LYS A 34 -1.24 -9.17 19.53
CA LYS A 34 -1.09 -9.05 20.98
C LYS A 34 -2.00 -7.99 21.60
N LYS A 35 -2.20 -6.87 20.92
CA LYS A 35 -2.93 -5.71 21.48
C LYS A 35 -4.45 -5.81 21.29
N PHE A 36 -4.91 -6.43 20.21
CA PHE A 36 -6.32 -6.50 19.83
C PHE A 36 -6.78 -7.96 19.66
N LEU A 37 -6.56 -8.75 20.71
CA LEU A 37 -6.92 -10.16 20.78
C LEU A 37 -8.35 -10.42 20.30
N GLY A 38 -8.52 -11.42 19.44
CA GLY A 38 -9.83 -11.81 18.88
C GLY A 38 -10.38 -10.88 17.79
N THR A 39 -9.72 -9.76 17.48
CA THR A 39 -10.15 -8.87 16.41
C THR A 39 -9.68 -9.38 15.05
N LYS A 40 -10.61 -9.65 14.13
CA LYS A 40 -10.27 -10.05 12.75
C LYS A 40 -9.44 -8.95 12.08
N ARG A 41 -8.26 -9.35 11.56
CA ARG A 41 -7.32 -8.43 10.89
C ARG A 41 -6.91 -8.72 9.45
N TYR A 42 -7.16 -9.92 8.96
CA TYR A 42 -6.77 -10.32 7.59
C TYR A 42 -5.29 -10.02 7.30
N GLY A 43 -4.40 -10.32 8.24
CA GLY A 43 -2.98 -9.95 8.13
C GLY A 43 -2.24 -10.66 7.01
N VAL A 44 -1.01 -10.22 6.80
CA VAL A 44 -0.09 -10.67 5.74
C VAL A 44 0.84 -11.80 6.16
N GLU A 45 0.56 -12.47 7.28
CA GLU A 45 1.39 -13.58 7.78
C GLU A 45 1.54 -14.70 6.72
N GLY A 46 2.78 -15.11 6.47
CA GLY A 46 3.19 -16.01 5.40
C GLY A 46 3.33 -15.35 4.01
N GLY A 47 2.95 -14.09 3.88
CA GLY A 47 2.99 -13.29 2.64
C GLY A 47 3.82 -12.00 2.75
N GLU A 48 4.65 -11.86 3.78
CA GLU A 48 5.35 -10.62 4.16
C GLU A 48 6.25 -10.10 3.04
N SER A 49 6.74 -10.99 2.18
CA SER A 49 7.53 -10.65 0.99
C SER A 49 6.80 -9.72 0.00
N MET A 50 5.47 -9.63 0.06
CA MET A 50 4.67 -8.66 -0.68
C MET A 50 5.09 -7.22 -0.37
N ILE A 51 5.39 -6.90 0.90
CA ILE A 51 5.70 -5.54 1.34
C ILE A 51 7.00 -4.99 0.73
N PRO A 52 8.16 -5.66 0.85
CA PRO A 52 9.37 -5.19 0.15
C PRO A 52 9.22 -5.26 -1.38
N GLY A 53 8.40 -6.17 -1.92
CA GLY A 53 8.08 -6.21 -3.34
C GLY A 53 7.39 -4.93 -3.81
N ILE A 54 6.32 -4.52 -3.13
CA ILE A 54 5.58 -3.28 -3.43
C ILE A 54 6.44 -2.05 -3.19
N GLU A 55 7.21 -1.98 -2.10
CA GLU A 55 8.13 -0.86 -1.85
C GLU A 55 9.15 -0.70 -2.99
N GLN A 56 9.63 -1.83 -3.54
CA GLN A 56 10.54 -1.81 -4.68
C GLN A 56 9.83 -1.36 -5.96
N ILE A 57 8.59 -1.79 -6.22
CA ILE A 57 7.78 -1.30 -7.36
C ILE A 57 7.62 0.22 -7.26
N VAL A 58 7.16 0.73 -6.12
CA VAL A 58 6.99 2.18 -5.86
C VAL A 58 8.28 2.94 -6.13
N LYS A 59 9.41 2.46 -5.58
CA LYS A 59 10.71 3.09 -5.76
C LYS A 59 11.15 3.10 -7.23
N GLN A 60 11.06 1.96 -7.92
CA GLN A 60 11.47 1.88 -9.32
C GLN A 60 10.57 2.73 -10.23
N SER A 61 9.26 2.73 -10.00
CA SER A 61 8.31 3.60 -10.70
C SER A 61 8.67 5.07 -10.52
N CYS A 62 8.93 5.53 -9.29
CA CYS A 62 9.32 6.91 -9.03
C CYS A 62 10.62 7.29 -9.78
N LEU A 63 11.62 6.39 -9.78
CA LEU A 63 12.87 6.61 -10.50
C LEU A 63 12.67 6.62 -12.03
N ALA A 64 11.65 5.93 -12.54
CA ALA A 64 11.25 5.90 -13.94
C ALA A 64 10.27 7.03 -14.33
N ASP A 65 10.17 8.09 -13.53
CA ASP A 65 9.34 9.28 -13.79
C ASP A 65 7.83 9.02 -13.78
N VAL A 66 7.39 7.96 -13.09
CA VAL A 66 5.99 7.76 -12.75
C VAL A 66 5.58 8.75 -11.67
N GLU A 67 4.49 9.47 -11.93
CA GLU A 67 3.98 10.51 -11.04
C GLU A 67 2.93 9.98 -10.06
N ASN A 68 2.13 8.97 -10.45
CA ASN A 68 1.00 8.47 -9.64
C ASN A 68 0.90 6.94 -9.70
N ILE A 69 0.70 6.31 -8.53
CA ILE A 69 0.28 4.90 -8.40
C ILE A 69 -1.01 4.84 -7.60
N PHE A 70 -2.04 4.26 -8.19
CA PHE A 70 -3.26 3.90 -7.49
C PHE A 70 -3.22 2.42 -7.11
N PHE A 71 -3.61 2.10 -5.88
CA PHE A 71 -3.73 0.73 -5.40
C PHE A 71 -5.21 0.35 -5.24
N GLY A 72 -5.59 -0.84 -5.69
CA GLY A 72 -6.81 -1.55 -5.37
C GLY A 72 -6.43 -2.87 -4.70
N THR A 73 -6.78 -3.04 -3.42
CA THR A 73 -6.45 -4.27 -2.70
C THR A 73 -7.68 -4.81 -1.99
N ALA A 74 -7.75 -6.14 -1.85
CA ALA A 74 -8.63 -6.78 -0.90
C ALA A 74 -8.14 -6.55 0.55
N HIS A 75 -8.73 -7.26 1.52
CA HIS A 75 -8.44 -7.12 2.96
C HIS A 75 -7.05 -7.63 3.37
N ARG A 76 -6.47 -8.59 2.60
CA ARG A 76 -5.23 -9.28 2.95
C ARG A 76 -4.05 -8.32 3.04
N GLY A 77 -3.46 -8.20 4.23
CA GLY A 77 -2.28 -7.37 4.47
C GLY A 77 -2.50 -5.86 4.32
N ARG A 78 -3.76 -5.41 4.19
CA ARG A 78 -4.06 -4.01 3.86
C ARG A 78 -3.59 -3.04 4.93
N LEU A 79 -3.75 -3.37 6.22
CA LEU A 79 -3.26 -2.53 7.31
C LEU A 79 -1.74 -2.41 7.29
N THR A 80 -1.05 -3.51 6.96
CA THR A 80 0.40 -3.55 6.86
C THR A 80 0.87 -2.72 5.68
N LEU A 81 0.21 -2.80 4.52
CA LEU A 81 0.47 -1.93 3.38
C LEU A 81 0.26 -0.44 3.72
N LEU A 82 -0.85 -0.13 4.41
CA LEU A 82 -1.18 1.22 4.87
C LEU A 82 -0.09 1.79 5.78
N ALA A 83 0.35 1.02 6.76
CA ALA A 83 1.36 1.44 7.72
C ALA A 83 2.76 1.59 7.09
N THR A 84 3.19 0.59 6.32
CA THR A 84 4.59 0.44 5.92
C THR A 84 4.94 1.13 4.61
N VAL A 85 4.07 1.03 3.60
CA VAL A 85 4.31 1.58 2.25
C VAL A 85 3.64 2.93 2.08
N LEU A 86 2.35 3.03 2.43
CA LEU A 86 1.58 4.27 2.27
C LEU A 86 1.84 5.28 3.38
N GLY A 87 2.53 4.87 4.46
CA GLY A 87 2.96 5.78 5.53
C GLY A 87 1.80 6.34 6.37
N MET A 88 0.67 5.65 6.42
CA MET A 88 -0.43 6.04 7.31
C MET A 88 0.07 5.97 8.76
N PRO A 89 -0.08 7.05 9.55
CA PRO A 89 0.39 7.05 10.94
C PRO A 89 -0.27 5.93 11.75
N TYR A 90 0.52 5.21 12.55
CA TYR A 90 0.01 4.13 13.41
C TYR A 90 -1.18 4.58 14.26
N ARG A 91 -1.14 5.81 14.80
CA ARG A 91 -2.27 6.37 15.57
C ARG A 91 -3.59 6.36 14.79
N GLY A 92 -3.56 6.66 13.50
CA GLY A 92 -4.75 6.63 12.63
C GLY A 92 -5.24 5.22 12.34
N ILE A 93 -4.34 4.23 12.27
CA ILE A 93 -4.73 2.83 12.12
C ILE A 93 -5.30 2.28 13.44
N LEU A 94 -4.61 2.54 14.54
CA LEU A 94 -4.95 2.00 15.87
C LEU A 94 -6.25 2.59 16.43
N SER A 95 -6.56 3.86 16.14
CA SER A 95 -7.83 4.48 16.56
C SER A 95 -9.06 3.72 16.02
N LYS A 96 -8.92 3.08 14.85
CA LYS A 96 -9.98 2.28 14.22
C LYS A 96 -10.21 0.93 14.87
N PHE A 97 -9.26 0.44 15.66
CA PHE A 97 -9.47 -0.73 16.51
C PHE A 97 -10.22 -0.38 17.81
N GLN A 98 -10.17 0.90 18.23
CA GLN A 98 -10.80 1.37 19.46
C GLN A 98 -12.24 1.87 19.26
N GLY A 99 -12.75 1.91 18.02
CA GLY A 99 -14.12 2.32 17.71
C GLY A 99 -14.39 3.81 17.93
N ASN A 100 -13.38 4.68 17.76
CA ASN A 100 -13.53 6.11 18.01
C ASN A 100 -14.56 6.76 17.07
N LEU A 101 -15.72 7.11 17.63
CA LEU A 101 -16.83 7.89 17.03
C LEU A 101 -16.44 9.33 16.61
N ASN A 102 -15.21 9.75 16.88
CA ASN A 102 -14.70 11.10 16.64
C ASN A 102 -13.65 11.15 15.51
N ASP A 103 -13.69 10.23 14.55
CA ASP A 103 -12.94 10.43 13.31
C ASP A 103 -13.67 11.52 12.49
N PRO A 104 -13.02 12.65 12.15
CA PRO A 104 -13.62 13.65 11.27
C PRO A 104 -14.11 13.06 9.93
N ASN A 105 -13.56 11.93 9.49
CA ASN A 105 -14.02 11.21 8.31
C ASN A 105 -15.28 10.36 8.55
N GLU A 106 -15.60 10.00 9.80
CA GLU A 106 -16.87 9.38 10.20
C GLU A 106 -17.99 10.42 10.39
N VAL A 107 -17.65 11.70 10.61
CA VAL A 107 -18.63 12.79 10.67
C VAL A 107 -19.28 13.06 9.30
N LEU A 108 -18.66 12.61 8.20
CA LEU A 108 -19.12 12.82 6.82
C LEU A 108 -19.73 11.56 6.14
N GLY A 109 -19.86 10.43 6.83
CA GLY A 109 -20.43 9.19 6.30
C GLY A 109 -20.48 8.09 7.35
N SER A 110 -21.31 7.05 7.19
CA SER A 110 -21.66 6.07 8.24
C SER A 110 -20.51 5.19 8.78
N GLY A 111 -19.25 5.55 8.53
CA GLY A 111 -18.06 4.77 8.83
C GLY A 111 -18.00 3.52 7.94
N ASP A 112 -16.79 3.20 7.47
CA ASP A 112 -16.54 1.90 6.87
C ASP A 112 -15.55 1.12 7.76
N VAL A 113 -15.54 -0.20 7.65
CA VAL A 113 -14.64 -1.03 8.45
C VAL A 113 -13.18 -0.69 8.12
N LYS A 114 -12.30 -0.84 9.12
CA LYS A 114 -10.87 -0.48 9.08
C LYS A 114 -10.06 -1.01 7.88
N TYR A 115 -10.59 -1.99 7.15
CA TYR A 115 -9.99 -2.59 5.96
C TYR A 115 -10.53 -2.04 4.62
N HIS A 116 -11.35 -0.98 4.63
CA HIS A 116 -11.85 -0.32 3.42
C HIS A 116 -11.32 1.12 3.28
N LEU A 117 -10.44 1.56 4.20
CA LEU A 117 -9.90 2.92 4.20
C LEU A 117 -9.08 3.19 2.95
N GLY A 118 -9.40 4.28 2.25
CA GLY A 118 -8.50 4.89 1.28
C GLY A 118 -7.54 5.84 1.97
N VAL A 119 -6.30 5.87 1.50
CA VAL A 119 -5.27 6.81 1.98
C VAL A 119 -4.51 7.29 0.77
N SER A 120 -4.12 8.57 0.76
CA SER A 120 -3.20 9.10 -0.23
C SER A 120 -2.00 9.72 0.46
N SER A 121 -0.81 9.51 -0.10
CA SER A 121 0.44 10.04 0.43
C SER A 121 1.45 10.28 -0.68
N ASP A 122 2.29 11.29 -0.50
CA ASP A 122 3.40 11.56 -1.40
C ASP A 122 4.68 10.97 -0.82
N ARG A 123 5.49 10.36 -1.69
CA ARG A 123 6.81 9.81 -1.36
C ARG A 123 7.86 10.45 -2.25
N GLU A 124 9.08 10.58 -1.73
CA GLU A 124 10.21 11.11 -2.46
C GLU A 124 11.37 10.11 -2.48
N PHE A 125 11.97 9.91 -3.65
CA PHE A 125 13.14 9.06 -3.86
C PHE A 125 14.12 9.78 -4.79
N ASN A 126 15.33 10.07 -4.31
CA ASN A 126 16.38 10.78 -5.07
C ASN A 126 15.88 12.09 -5.70
N GLY A 127 15.10 12.88 -4.97
CA GLY A 127 14.53 14.16 -5.44
C GLY A 127 13.33 14.03 -6.39
N LYS A 128 12.95 12.81 -6.79
CA LYS A 128 11.73 12.55 -7.57
C LYS A 128 10.58 12.23 -6.62
N LYS A 129 9.39 12.76 -6.92
CA LYS A 129 8.17 12.56 -6.12
C LYS A 129 7.21 11.63 -6.82
N ILE A 130 6.51 10.80 -6.04
CA ILE A 130 5.44 9.94 -6.52
C ILE A 130 4.25 10.02 -5.56
N HIS A 131 3.07 10.20 -6.14
CA HIS A 131 1.81 10.18 -5.41
C HIS A 131 1.27 8.76 -5.33
N LEU A 132 0.96 8.29 -4.13
CA LEU A 132 0.38 6.98 -3.88
C LEU A 132 -1.05 7.16 -3.36
N SER A 133 -1.98 6.34 -3.83
CA SER A 133 -3.36 6.40 -3.37
C SER A 133 -4.02 5.04 -3.36
N LEU A 134 -4.44 4.58 -2.18
CA LEU A 134 -5.24 3.37 -2.02
C LEU A 134 -6.72 3.70 -2.16
N THR A 135 -7.40 2.97 -3.05
CA THR A 135 -8.81 3.19 -3.35
C THR A 135 -9.69 2.51 -2.28
N PRO A 136 -10.70 3.22 -1.73
CA PRO A 136 -11.71 2.58 -0.88
C PRO A 136 -12.48 1.50 -1.64
N ASN A 137 -12.87 0.42 -0.98
CA ASN A 137 -13.56 -0.70 -1.62
C ASN A 137 -14.55 -1.37 -0.67
N PRO A 138 -15.68 -1.91 -1.18
CA PRO A 138 -16.56 -2.72 -0.36
C PRO A 138 -15.93 -4.09 -0.08
N SER A 139 -16.61 -4.91 0.74
CA SER A 139 -16.18 -6.29 1.00
C SER A 139 -16.35 -7.24 -0.21
N HIS A 140 -17.04 -6.83 -1.26
CA HIS A 140 -17.17 -7.58 -2.51
C HIS A 140 -15.81 -7.58 -3.23
N LEU A 141 -15.15 -8.74 -3.26
CA LEU A 141 -13.84 -8.91 -3.87
C LEU A 141 -13.85 -8.50 -5.35
N GLU A 142 -12.74 -7.95 -5.82
CA GLU A 142 -12.52 -7.44 -7.19
C GLU A 142 -13.49 -6.32 -7.66
N ALA A 143 -14.47 -5.91 -6.85
CA ALA A 143 -15.39 -4.83 -7.22
C ALA A 143 -14.67 -3.46 -7.36
N VAL A 144 -13.49 -3.32 -6.76
CA VAL A 144 -12.67 -2.11 -6.84
C VAL A 144 -11.93 -1.99 -8.17
N ASP A 145 -11.68 -3.09 -8.88
CA ASP A 145 -10.81 -3.13 -10.05
C ASP A 145 -11.29 -2.19 -11.17
N PRO A 146 -12.57 -2.22 -11.63
CA PRO A 146 -13.02 -1.28 -12.65
C PRO A 146 -13.02 0.17 -12.15
N VAL A 147 -13.25 0.38 -10.84
CA VAL A 147 -13.21 1.71 -10.22
C VAL A 147 -11.79 2.27 -10.25
N LEU A 148 -10.81 1.44 -9.91
CA LEU A 148 -9.38 1.78 -9.95
C LEU A 148 -8.94 2.13 -11.37
N VAL A 149 -9.28 1.30 -12.35
CA VAL A 149 -8.94 1.54 -13.76
C VAL A 149 -9.59 2.82 -14.27
N GLY A 150 -10.84 3.10 -13.90
CA GLY A 150 -11.51 4.36 -14.19
C GLY A 150 -10.78 5.57 -13.59
N LYS A 151 -10.36 5.47 -12.33
CA LYS A 151 -9.59 6.51 -11.62
C LYS A 151 -8.24 6.78 -12.29
N VAL A 152 -7.51 5.72 -12.66
CA VAL A 152 -6.25 5.80 -13.42
C VAL A 152 -6.49 6.52 -14.75
N ARG A 153 -7.50 6.08 -15.52
CA ARG A 153 -7.81 6.65 -16.83
C ARG A 153 -8.20 8.13 -16.76
N ALA A 154 -8.98 8.50 -15.75
CA ALA A 154 -9.33 9.90 -15.50
C ALA A 154 -8.08 10.73 -15.20
N LYS A 155 -7.17 10.23 -14.35
CA LYS A 155 -5.93 10.94 -14.02
C LYS A 155 -4.97 11.06 -15.20
N GLN A 156 -4.81 10.00 -16.00
CA GLN A 156 -4.04 10.05 -17.26
C GLN A 156 -4.58 11.14 -18.20
N THR A 157 -5.91 11.23 -18.32
CA THR A 157 -6.57 12.24 -19.14
C THR A 157 -6.28 13.66 -18.65
N LEU A 158 -6.40 13.90 -17.33
CA LEU A 158 -6.11 15.19 -16.71
C LEU A 158 -4.64 15.61 -16.88
N LEU A 159 -3.70 14.67 -16.79
CA LEU A 159 -2.26 14.90 -16.99
C LEU A 159 -1.84 14.94 -18.47
N LYS A 160 -2.77 14.71 -19.41
CA LYS A 160 -2.48 14.54 -20.84
C LYS A 160 -1.40 13.47 -21.09
N ASP A 161 -1.39 12.42 -20.27
CA ASP A 161 -0.46 11.29 -20.37
C ASP A 161 -0.85 10.38 -21.56
N LYS A 162 -0.44 10.78 -22.76
CA LYS A 162 -0.77 10.06 -24.00
C LYS A 162 -0.06 8.71 -24.14
N LEU A 163 1.04 8.51 -23.43
CA LEU A 163 1.84 7.30 -23.47
C LEU A 163 1.49 6.32 -22.34
N ASN A 164 0.59 6.71 -21.43
CA ASN A 164 0.17 5.93 -20.26
C ASN A 164 1.36 5.49 -19.39
N ASN A 165 2.37 6.35 -19.26
CA ASN A 165 3.61 6.04 -18.54
C ASN A 165 3.84 6.86 -17.26
N LYS A 166 2.91 7.76 -16.92
CA LYS A 166 2.99 8.60 -15.71
C LYS A 166 2.04 8.16 -14.61
N VAL A 167 1.02 7.39 -14.93
CA VAL A 167 -0.03 6.96 -13.99
C VAL A 167 -0.29 5.46 -14.14
N PHE A 168 -0.18 4.73 -13.04
CA PHE A 168 -0.44 3.28 -12.97
C PHE A 168 -1.51 2.93 -11.93
N GLY A 169 -2.16 1.79 -12.15
CA GLY A 169 -3.03 1.13 -11.17
C GLY A 169 -2.49 -0.29 -10.91
N TYR A 170 -2.48 -0.69 -9.64
CA TYR A 170 -2.16 -2.04 -9.17
C TYR A 170 -3.23 -2.57 -8.24
#